data_AF-A0A5P2AKF9-F1
#
_entry.id   AF-A0A5P2AKF9-F1
#
_cell.length_a   1.000
_cell.length_b   1.000
_cell.length_c   1.000
_cell.angle_alpha   90.00
_cell.angle_beta   90.00
_cell.angle_gamma   90.00
#
_symmetry.space_group_name_H-M   'P 1'
#
loop_
_entity.id
_entity.type
_entity.pdbx_description
1 polymer ?
#
loop_
_entity_poly.entity_id
_entity_poly.type
_entity_poly.pdbx_seq_one_letter_code
_entity_poly.pdbx_strand_id
1 'polypeptide(L)'
;MPIRIRPTALLLSAVLAAGSLTGCSAFDLFADCEGTEERVRELESLAILGSRPVGATSPVHYENVDAGCWSDSGDVVVYADRTYAFPGTRAEVLRHYRTAAERDGWHVPPGPAPVPPPGQAESLCFTRAEGGEEVRLDVYFLTAENLAHEEHEPGPELTSGSAYRLSVTSADVCSG
;
A
#
# COMPACT_ATOMS: atom_id res chain seq x y z
N MET A 1 -26.62 73.38 53.06
CA MET A 1 -26.83 72.98 51.64
C MET A 1 -25.77 71.95 51.28
N PRO A 2 -26.13 70.80 50.68
CA PRO A 2 -25.29 69.61 50.62
C PRO A 2 -24.61 69.45 49.26
N ILE A 3 -23.42 68.83 49.22
CA ILE A 3 -22.99 68.08 48.04
C ILE A 3 -22.48 66.72 48.52
N ARG A 4 -23.35 65.71 48.38
CA ARG A 4 -22.99 64.30 48.35
C ARG A 4 -22.36 64.03 46.99
N ILE A 5 -21.18 63.41 46.96
CA ILE A 5 -20.78 62.59 45.81
C ILE A 5 -20.32 61.25 46.39
N ARG A 6 -20.98 60.19 45.92
CA ARG A 6 -20.88 58.80 46.38
C ARG A 6 -19.58 58.14 45.88
N PRO A 7 -19.15 57.05 46.53
CA PRO A 7 -17.94 56.31 46.20
C PRO A 7 -18.18 55.46 44.96
N THR A 8 -17.26 55.47 44.01
CA THR A 8 -17.25 54.50 42.91
C THR A 8 -15.93 53.75 42.99
N ALA A 9 -16.01 52.54 43.53
CA ALA A 9 -14.97 51.52 43.48
C ALA A 9 -14.59 51.30 42.00
N LEU A 10 -13.34 51.58 41.66
CA LEU A 10 -12.78 51.31 40.35
C LEU A 10 -12.24 49.88 40.39
N LEU A 11 -13.11 48.92 40.08
CA LEU A 11 -12.75 47.53 39.87
C LEU A 11 -11.88 47.44 38.62
N LEU A 12 -10.58 47.23 38.81
CA LEU A 12 -9.64 46.85 37.77
C LEU A 12 -9.89 45.38 37.38
N SER A 13 -10.86 45.17 36.49
CA SER A 13 -11.05 43.88 35.83
C SER A 13 -10.05 43.76 34.68
N ALA A 14 -8.85 43.23 34.96
CA ALA A 14 -7.96 42.74 33.94
C ALA A 14 -8.54 41.43 33.37
N VAL A 15 -9.31 41.53 32.30
CA VAL A 15 -9.70 40.37 31.51
C VAL A 15 -8.47 39.95 30.70
N LEU A 16 -7.69 39.01 31.24
CA LEU A 16 -6.77 38.21 30.44
C LEU A 16 -7.65 37.36 29.53
N ALA A 17 -7.83 37.81 28.29
CA ALA A 17 -8.29 36.94 27.22
C ALA A 17 -7.20 35.87 27.05
N ALA A 18 -7.38 34.74 27.73
CA ALA A 18 -6.69 33.51 27.40
C ALA A 18 -7.14 33.18 25.97
N GLY A 19 -6.35 33.58 24.99
CA GLY A 19 -6.47 33.06 23.64
C GLY A 19 -6.28 31.56 23.75
N SER A 20 -7.38 30.81 23.68
CA SER A 20 -7.31 29.42 23.28
C SER A 20 -6.79 29.45 21.85
N LEU A 21 -5.46 29.35 21.70
CA LEU A 21 -4.86 28.76 20.53
C LEU A 21 -5.48 27.37 20.45
N THR A 22 -6.60 27.26 19.74
CA THR A 22 -7.11 25.99 19.26
C THR A 22 -5.96 25.46 18.42
N GLY A 23 -5.15 24.59 19.03
CA GLY A 23 -3.96 24.04 18.43
C GLY A 23 -4.37 23.48 17.09
N CYS A 24 -3.82 24.05 16.02
CA CYS A 24 -3.76 23.36 14.76
C CYS A 24 -3.16 21.99 15.09
N SER A 25 -3.91 20.93 14.82
CA SER A 25 -3.45 19.55 14.88
C SER A 25 -2.31 19.40 13.87
N ALA A 26 -1.10 19.78 14.29
CA ALA A 26 0.13 19.64 13.52
C ALA A 26 0.64 18.19 13.51
N PHE A 27 -0.21 17.22 13.89
CA PHE A 27 0.15 15.81 14.03
C PHE A 27 -0.12 14.97 12.78
N ASP A 28 -0.86 15.47 11.78
CA ASP A 28 -1.12 14.72 10.54
C ASP A 28 -0.18 15.08 9.38
N LEU A 29 0.87 15.89 9.61
CA LEU A 29 1.80 16.30 8.55
C LEU A 29 2.93 15.30 8.29
N PHE A 30 3.01 14.23 9.10
CA PHE A 30 3.95 13.13 8.95
C PHE A 30 3.22 11.84 9.30
N ALA A 31 2.23 11.45 8.48
CA ALA A 31 1.72 10.10 8.55
C ALA A 31 2.91 9.14 8.37
N ASP A 32 3.11 8.23 9.31
CA ASP A 32 4.20 7.26 9.31
C ASP A 32 3.63 5.85 9.48
N CYS A 33 4.52 4.86 9.56
CA CYS A 33 4.13 3.46 9.65
C CYS A 33 3.74 3.01 11.06
N GLU A 34 3.73 3.90 12.07
CA GLU A 34 3.38 3.53 13.44
C GLU A 34 1.92 3.03 13.52
N GLY A 35 1.72 1.86 14.12
CA GLY A 35 0.39 1.25 14.28
C GLY A 35 -0.10 0.44 13.08
N THR A 36 0.70 0.28 12.03
CA THR A 36 0.33 -0.52 10.85
C THR A 36 0.59 -2.03 11.00
N GLU A 37 1.17 -2.49 12.11
CA GLU A 37 1.67 -3.87 12.26
C GLU A 37 0.57 -4.94 12.20
N GLU A 38 -0.65 -4.61 12.62
CA GLU A 38 -1.79 -5.51 12.43
C GLU A 38 -2.20 -5.60 10.95
N ARG A 39 -2.24 -4.46 10.26
CA ARG A 39 -2.58 -4.39 8.85
C ARG A 39 -1.54 -5.09 7.97
N VAL A 40 -0.26 -4.94 8.28
CA VAL A 40 0.84 -5.67 7.62
C VAL A 40 0.61 -7.18 7.74
N ARG A 41 0.36 -7.68 8.95
CA ARG A 41 0.11 -9.12 9.19
C ARG A 41 -1.15 -9.63 8.50
N GLU A 42 -2.18 -8.80 8.41
CA GLU A 42 -3.40 -9.12 7.66
C GLU A 42 -3.07 -9.33 6.19
N LEU A 43 -2.39 -8.38 5.54
CA LEU A 43 -2.00 -8.50 4.12
C LEU A 43 -1.03 -9.66 3.88
N GLU A 44 -0.05 -9.87 4.77
CA GLU A 44 0.91 -10.97 4.69
C GLU A 44 0.22 -12.35 4.71
N SER A 45 -0.91 -12.45 5.44
CA SER A 45 -1.65 -13.70 5.60
C SER A 45 -2.56 -14.07 4.42
N LEU A 46 -2.66 -13.20 3.41
CA LEU A 46 -3.58 -13.40 2.29
C LEU A 46 -3.22 -14.63 1.47
N ALA A 47 -4.18 -15.55 1.34
CA ALA A 47 -4.00 -16.83 0.66
C ALA A 47 -3.56 -16.69 -0.81
N ILE A 48 -3.95 -15.59 -1.48
CA ILE A 48 -3.55 -15.32 -2.86
C ILE A 48 -2.04 -15.24 -3.04
N LEU A 49 -1.29 -14.78 -2.03
CA LEU A 49 0.18 -14.72 -2.05
C LEU A 49 0.79 -16.14 -2.09
N GLY A 50 0.12 -17.14 -1.50
CA GLY A 50 0.51 -18.54 -1.57
C GLY A 50 0.07 -19.25 -2.85
N SER A 51 -0.85 -18.67 -3.62
CA SER A 51 -1.33 -19.23 -4.88
C SER A 51 -0.23 -19.14 -5.94
N ARG A 52 0.01 -20.23 -6.69
CA ARG A 52 0.98 -20.23 -7.79
C ARG A 52 0.68 -21.30 -8.83
N PRO A 53 1.06 -21.09 -10.11
CA PRO A 53 1.03 -22.15 -11.11
C PRO A 53 1.87 -23.36 -10.67
N VAL A 54 1.45 -24.56 -11.07
CA VAL A 54 2.21 -25.79 -10.79
C VAL A 54 3.59 -25.69 -11.44
N GLY A 55 4.64 -25.91 -10.66
CA GLY A 55 6.03 -25.80 -11.11
C GLY A 55 6.66 -24.41 -10.89
N ALA A 56 5.90 -23.43 -10.40
CA ALA A 56 6.48 -22.19 -9.90
C ALA A 56 7.21 -22.44 -8.57
N THR A 57 8.35 -21.79 -8.41
CA THR A 57 9.26 -21.94 -7.27
C THR A 57 9.55 -20.58 -6.65
N SER A 58 9.92 -20.56 -5.38
CA SER A 58 10.34 -19.33 -4.70
C SER A 58 11.84 -19.15 -4.90
N PRO A 59 12.29 -18.06 -5.54
CA PRO A 59 13.71 -17.81 -5.74
C PRO A 59 14.44 -17.62 -4.42
N VAL A 60 15.76 -17.89 -4.46
CA VAL A 60 16.65 -17.62 -3.31
C VAL A 60 16.55 -16.15 -2.92
N HIS A 61 16.46 -15.87 -1.61
CA HIS A 61 16.19 -14.56 -0.99
C HIS A 61 14.75 -14.06 -1.09
N TYR A 62 13.85 -14.83 -1.74
CA TYR A 62 12.43 -14.52 -1.88
C TYR A 62 11.55 -15.69 -1.39
N GLU A 63 12.05 -16.48 -0.43
CA GLU A 63 11.36 -17.65 0.10
C GLU A 63 10.14 -17.29 0.96
N ASN A 64 10.12 -16.10 1.54
CA ASN A 64 9.05 -15.60 2.40
C ASN A 64 8.20 -14.53 1.69
N VAL A 65 7.05 -14.20 2.28
CA VAL A 65 6.32 -12.99 1.92
C VAL A 65 7.15 -11.81 2.44
N ASP A 66 7.39 -10.82 1.59
CA ASP A 66 7.98 -9.54 2.00
C ASP A 66 6.83 -8.58 2.29
N ALA A 67 6.64 -8.23 3.55
CA ALA A 67 5.52 -7.39 3.97
C ALA A 67 6.02 -6.27 4.89
N GLY A 68 5.43 -5.10 4.73
CA GLY A 68 5.86 -3.94 5.46
C GLY A 68 5.01 -2.72 5.18
N CYS A 69 5.55 -1.58 5.55
CA CYS A 69 4.95 -0.29 5.30
C CYS A 69 6.03 0.65 4.79
N TRP A 70 5.70 1.42 3.77
CA TRP A 70 6.52 2.55 3.35
C TRP A 70 5.71 3.83 3.48
N SER A 71 6.42 4.89 3.85
CA SER A 71 5.90 6.25 3.95
C SER A 71 6.82 7.14 3.13
N ASP A 72 6.48 7.35 1.87
CA ASP A 72 7.16 8.33 1.03
C ASP A 72 6.22 9.51 0.78
N SER A 73 6.75 10.73 0.88
CA SER A 73 6.06 11.96 0.50
C SER A 73 4.72 12.24 1.23
N GLY A 74 4.46 11.56 2.34
CA GLY A 74 3.28 11.74 3.21
C GLY A 74 2.18 10.70 3.02
N ASP A 75 2.32 9.79 2.06
CA ASP A 75 1.39 8.67 1.86
C ASP A 75 1.93 7.41 2.55
N VAL A 76 1.12 6.82 3.44
CA VAL A 76 1.43 5.57 4.13
C VAL A 76 0.80 4.42 3.35
N VAL A 77 1.64 3.50 2.86
CA VAL A 77 1.19 2.33 2.12
C VAL A 77 1.70 1.08 2.79
N VAL A 78 0.77 0.24 3.21
CA VAL A 78 1.06 -1.11 3.69
C VAL A 78 1.07 -2.06 2.50
N TYR A 79 2.04 -2.98 2.48
CA TYR A 79 2.20 -3.91 1.38
C TYR A 79 2.52 -5.34 1.86
N ALA A 80 2.23 -6.30 0.99
CA ALA A 80 2.69 -7.68 1.08
C ALA A 80 2.96 -8.25 -0.32
N ASP A 81 4.19 -8.69 -0.52
CA ASP A 81 4.75 -9.08 -1.80
C ASP A 81 5.18 -10.54 -1.79
N ARG A 82 4.95 -11.22 -2.92
CA ARG A 82 5.43 -12.59 -3.14
C ARG A 82 6.04 -12.72 -4.52
N THR A 83 7.29 -13.19 -4.55
CA THR A 83 8.02 -13.44 -5.80
C THR A 83 8.10 -14.93 -6.10
N TYR A 84 7.91 -15.26 -7.38
CA TYR A 84 8.08 -16.61 -7.90
C TYR A 84 8.87 -16.60 -9.21
N ALA A 85 9.64 -17.66 -9.44
CA ALA A 85 10.16 -18.01 -10.76
C ALA A 85 9.36 -19.16 -11.34
N PHE A 86 8.98 -19.06 -12.62
CA PHE A 86 8.17 -20.06 -13.29
C PHE A 86 8.70 -20.38 -14.69
N PRO A 87 9.07 -21.64 -14.97
CA PRO A 87 9.67 -22.02 -16.26
C PRO A 87 8.67 -22.04 -17.43
N GLY A 88 7.37 -21.87 -17.17
CA GLY A 88 6.34 -21.77 -18.20
C GLY A 88 6.22 -20.37 -18.77
N THR A 89 5.04 -20.06 -19.32
CA THR A 89 4.78 -18.81 -20.04
C THR A 89 4.11 -17.74 -19.19
N ARG A 90 4.31 -16.48 -19.58
CA ARG A 90 3.58 -15.33 -19.00
C ARG A 90 2.06 -15.50 -19.07
N ALA A 91 1.55 -15.98 -20.20
CA ALA A 91 0.12 -16.22 -20.39
C ALA A 91 -0.45 -17.25 -19.40
N GLU A 92 0.32 -18.26 -19.02
CA GLU A 92 -0.07 -19.24 -18.00
C GLU A 92 -0.15 -18.63 -16.61
N VAL A 93 0.79 -17.76 -16.24
CA VAL A 93 0.77 -16.99 -14.99
C VAL A 93 -0.48 -16.10 -14.94
N LEU A 94 -0.72 -15.31 -15.98
CA LEU A 94 -1.87 -14.40 -16.04
C LEU A 94 -3.19 -15.17 -16.00
N ARG A 95 -3.30 -16.30 -16.72
CA ARG A 95 -4.49 -17.16 -16.66
C ARG A 95 -4.71 -17.73 -15.26
N HIS A 96 -3.65 -18.22 -14.61
CA HIS A 96 -3.72 -18.73 -13.23
C HIS A 96 -4.29 -17.68 -12.28
N TYR A 97 -3.75 -16.45 -12.31
CA TYR A 97 -4.20 -15.42 -11.38
C TYR A 97 -5.57 -14.85 -11.68
N ARG A 98 -5.99 -14.76 -12.94
CA ARG A 98 -7.41 -14.44 -13.24
C ARG A 98 -8.36 -15.42 -12.54
N THR A 99 -8.08 -16.71 -12.62
CA THR A 99 -8.90 -17.74 -11.97
C THR A 99 -8.74 -17.75 -10.44
N ALA A 100 -7.53 -17.58 -9.92
CA ALA A 100 -7.28 -17.60 -8.48
C ALA A 100 -7.88 -16.37 -7.79
N ALA A 101 -7.70 -15.19 -8.37
CA ALA A 101 -8.22 -13.92 -7.89
C ALA A 101 -9.76 -13.96 -7.85
N GLU A 102 -10.41 -14.39 -8.94
CA GLU A 102 -11.88 -14.51 -8.99
C GLU A 102 -12.43 -15.46 -7.91
N ARG A 103 -11.78 -16.61 -7.69
CA ARG A 103 -12.18 -17.57 -6.64
C ARG A 103 -11.99 -17.02 -5.23
N ASP A 104 -11.02 -16.14 -5.05
CA ASP A 104 -10.67 -15.52 -3.78
C ASP A 104 -11.38 -14.15 -3.59
N GLY A 105 -12.37 -13.85 -4.44
CA GLY A 105 -13.24 -12.66 -4.30
C GLY A 105 -12.61 -11.35 -4.75
N TRP A 106 -11.50 -11.41 -5.49
CA TRP A 106 -10.91 -10.25 -6.13
C TRP A 106 -11.62 -9.94 -7.45
N HIS A 107 -11.68 -8.67 -7.80
CA HIS A 107 -12.39 -8.20 -8.97
C HIS A 107 -11.52 -7.26 -9.81
N VAL A 108 -11.69 -7.29 -11.13
CA VAL A 108 -11.08 -6.26 -11.98
C VAL A 108 -11.85 -4.95 -11.75
N PRO A 109 -11.18 -3.82 -11.49
CA PRO A 109 -11.87 -2.56 -11.29
C PRO A 109 -12.71 -2.18 -12.51
N PRO A 110 -13.83 -1.47 -12.31
CA PRO A 110 -14.66 -0.99 -13.40
C PRO A 110 -13.90 0.06 -14.23
N GLY A 111 -13.76 -0.19 -15.53
CA GLY A 111 -13.11 0.73 -16.46
C GLY A 111 -12.42 0.00 -17.61
N PRO A 112 -11.92 0.72 -18.62
CA PRO A 112 -11.06 0.11 -19.63
C PRO A 112 -9.77 -0.37 -18.96
N ALA A 113 -9.36 -1.61 -19.25
CA ALA A 113 -8.05 -2.09 -18.85
C ALA A 113 -6.98 -1.15 -19.42
N PRO A 114 -5.99 -0.74 -18.62
CA PRO A 114 -4.85 0.00 -19.12
C PRO A 114 -4.18 -0.73 -20.27
N VAL A 115 -3.81 0.01 -21.32
CA VAL A 115 -2.94 -0.54 -22.35
C VAL A 115 -1.51 -0.33 -21.86
N PRO A 116 -0.72 -1.40 -21.65
CA PRO A 116 0.66 -1.25 -21.22
C PRO A 116 1.42 -0.32 -22.18
N PRO A 117 2.18 0.66 -21.67
CA PRO A 117 3.10 1.45 -22.49
C PRO A 117 4.01 0.56 -23.35
N PRO A 118 4.43 1.02 -24.55
CA PRO A 118 5.34 0.25 -25.40
C PRO A 118 6.59 -0.19 -24.63
N GLY A 119 6.84 -1.50 -24.58
CA GLY A 119 7.98 -2.09 -23.86
C GLY A 119 7.66 -2.58 -22.44
N GLN A 120 6.46 -2.30 -21.91
CA GLN A 120 6.00 -2.89 -20.65
C GLN A 120 5.28 -4.23 -20.89
N ALA A 121 5.48 -5.17 -19.96
CA ALA A 121 4.83 -6.47 -20.00
C ALA A 121 3.35 -6.34 -19.60
N GLU A 122 2.50 -7.23 -20.13
CA GLU A 122 1.13 -7.39 -19.64
C GLU A 122 1.15 -7.72 -18.14
N SER A 123 0.39 -6.97 -17.34
CA SER A 123 0.16 -7.19 -15.92
C SER A 123 -1.34 -7.37 -15.65
N LEU A 124 -1.67 -7.83 -14.44
CA LEU A 124 -3.04 -7.82 -13.93
C LEU A 124 -3.13 -6.91 -12.74
N CYS A 125 -4.29 -6.28 -12.58
CA CYS A 125 -4.63 -5.57 -11.37
C CYS A 125 -6.07 -5.91 -10.97
N PHE A 126 -6.25 -6.21 -9.67
CA PHE A 126 -7.53 -6.54 -9.07
C PHE A 126 -7.71 -5.75 -7.77
N THR A 127 -8.96 -5.54 -7.35
CA THR A 127 -9.28 -4.99 -6.03
C THR A 127 -10.18 -5.93 -5.24
N ARG A 128 -10.11 -5.82 -3.92
CA ARG A 128 -10.99 -6.51 -2.96
C ARG A 128 -11.13 -5.65 -1.71
N ALA A 129 -12.27 -5.74 -1.03
CA ALA A 129 -12.38 -5.20 0.33
C ALA A 129 -11.72 -6.15 1.34
N GLU A 130 -10.77 -5.66 2.12
CA GLU A 130 -10.06 -6.39 3.17
C GLU A 130 -9.99 -5.53 4.43
N GLY A 131 -10.42 -6.03 5.58
CA GLY A 131 -10.45 -5.24 6.82
C GLY A 131 -11.40 -4.03 6.79
N GLY A 132 -12.27 -3.92 5.79
CA GLY A 132 -13.16 -2.76 5.58
C GLY A 132 -12.59 -1.67 4.68
N GLU A 133 -11.38 -1.85 4.15
CA GLU A 133 -10.72 -0.96 3.19
C GLU A 133 -10.55 -1.66 1.84
N GLU A 134 -10.42 -0.90 0.76
CA GLU A 134 -10.05 -1.48 -0.53
C GLU A 134 -8.54 -1.80 -0.54
N VAL A 135 -8.19 -2.98 -1.02
CA VAL A 135 -6.81 -3.37 -1.29
C VAL A 135 -6.68 -3.73 -2.76
N ARG A 136 -5.50 -3.48 -3.29
CA ARG A 136 -5.14 -3.77 -4.68
C ARG A 136 -4.17 -4.93 -4.73
N LEU A 137 -4.38 -5.83 -5.67
CA LEU A 137 -3.47 -6.90 -6.05
C LEU A 137 -2.95 -6.67 -7.47
N ASP A 138 -1.64 -6.49 -7.61
CA ASP A 138 -0.95 -6.50 -8.89
C ASP A 138 -0.25 -7.85 -9.13
N VAL A 139 -0.28 -8.30 -10.38
CA VAL A 139 0.53 -9.42 -10.87
C VAL A 139 1.34 -8.94 -12.06
N TYR A 140 2.66 -8.87 -11.91
CA TYR A 140 3.55 -8.33 -12.93
C TYR A 140 4.84 -9.14 -13.07
N PHE A 141 5.48 -9.03 -14.23
CA PHE A 141 6.73 -9.72 -14.54
C PHE A 141 7.91 -8.83 -14.19
N LEU A 142 8.90 -9.39 -13.49
CA LEU A 142 10.07 -8.63 -13.07
C LEU A 142 10.95 -8.29 -14.26
N THR A 143 11.33 -7.02 -14.34
CA THR A 143 12.28 -6.48 -15.32
C THR A 143 13.61 -6.17 -14.66
N ALA A 144 14.64 -5.91 -15.46
CA ALA A 144 15.94 -5.46 -14.94
C ALA A 144 15.84 -4.16 -14.13
N GLU A 145 14.89 -3.27 -14.48
CA GLU A 145 14.63 -2.03 -13.73
C GLU A 145 14.04 -2.35 -12.34
N ASN A 146 13.04 -3.23 -12.27
CA ASN A 146 12.48 -3.64 -10.97
C ASN A 146 13.57 -4.25 -10.07
N LEU A 147 14.43 -5.10 -10.65
CA LEU A 147 15.49 -5.79 -9.91
C LEU A 147 16.64 -4.86 -9.48
N ALA A 148 16.79 -3.69 -10.09
CA ALA A 148 17.87 -2.75 -9.75
C ALA A 148 17.65 -2.05 -8.39
N HIS A 149 16.43 -2.10 -7.86
CA HIS A 149 16.05 -1.52 -6.58
C HIS A 149 15.99 -2.55 -5.43
N GLU A 150 16.30 -3.81 -5.72
CA GLU A 150 16.30 -4.88 -4.73
C GLU A 150 17.55 -4.80 -3.85
N GLU A 151 17.42 -5.13 -2.57
CA GLU A 151 18.56 -5.14 -1.63
C GLU A 151 19.59 -6.23 -1.95
N HIS A 152 19.15 -7.29 -2.64
CA HIS A 152 19.95 -8.47 -2.95
C HIS A 152 20.23 -8.56 -4.44
N GLU A 153 21.42 -9.04 -4.80
CA GLU A 153 21.72 -9.34 -6.20
C GLU A 153 20.78 -10.45 -6.72
N PRO A 154 20.06 -10.22 -7.83
CA PRO A 154 19.07 -11.17 -8.31
C PRO A 154 19.75 -12.44 -8.83
N GLY A 155 19.29 -13.59 -8.32
CA GLY A 155 19.74 -14.89 -8.78
C GLY A 155 19.39 -15.19 -10.25
N PRO A 156 19.94 -16.28 -10.83
CA PRO A 156 19.71 -16.65 -12.23
C PRO A 156 18.23 -16.89 -12.55
N GLU A 157 17.45 -17.33 -11.56
CA GLU A 157 16.01 -17.56 -11.71
C GLU A 157 15.25 -16.26 -12.00
N LEU A 158 15.69 -15.14 -11.45
CA LEU A 158 15.08 -13.82 -11.65
C LEU A 158 15.55 -13.15 -12.95
N THR A 159 16.85 -13.27 -13.26
CA THR A 159 17.46 -12.63 -14.43
C THR A 159 17.14 -13.32 -15.75
N SER A 160 16.57 -14.54 -15.71
CA SER A 160 16.09 -15.27 -16.89
C SER A 160 14.87 -14.66 -17.57
N GLY A 161 14.18 -13.71 -16.92
CA GLY A 161 12.92 -13.12 -17.41
C GLY A 161 11.67 -13.96 -17.14
N SER A 162 11.81 -15.06 -16.39
CA SER A 162 10.75 -16.00 -15.99
C SER A 162 10.13 -15.69 -14.62
N ALA A 163 10.58 -14.62 -13.96
CA ALA A 163 10.09 -14.24 -12.64
C ALA A 163 8.90 -13.26 -12.71
N TYR A 164 8.01 -13.40 -11.74
CA TYR A 164 6.87 -12.52 -11.54
C TYR A 164 6.64 -12.27 -10.06
N ARG A 165 5.99 -11.15 -9.76
CA ARG A 165 5.64 -10.73 -8.40
C ARG A 165 4.15 -10.49 -8.28
N LEU A 166 3.62 -10.91 -7.14
CA LEU A 166 2.34 -10.49 -6.61
C LEU A 166 2.65 -9.37 -5.64
N SER A 167 1.92 -8.26 -5.76
CA SER A 167 1.99 -7.18 -4.79
C SER A 167 0.59 -6.84 -4.33
N VAL A 168 0.35 -6.98 -3.03
CA VAL A 168 -0.88 -6.50 -2.40
C VAL A 168 -0.56 -5.20 -1.68
N THR A 169 -1.32 -4.15 -1.95
CA THR A 169 -1.12 -2.82 -1.34
C THR A 169 -2.43 -2.24 -0.83
N SER A 170 -2.38 -1.44 0.23
CA SER A 170 -3.51 -0.64 0.74
C SER A 170 -3.86 0.58 -0.15
N ALA A 171 -3.39 0.63 -1.39
CA ALA A 171 -3.60 1.73 -2.32
C ALA A 171 -4.76 1.44 -3.28
N ASP A 172 -5.60 2.44 -3.54
CA ASP A 172 -6.95 2.26 -4.08
C ASP A 172 -7.06 2.16 -5.62
N VAL A 173 -5.95 2.33 -6.37
CA VAL A 173 -6.05 2.45 -7.84
C VAL A 173 -5.16 1.50 -8.61
N CYS A 174 -5.80 0.70 -9.47
CA CYS A 174 -5.16 0.11 -10.62
C CYS A 174 -4.80 1.23 -11.61
N SER A 175 -3.61 1.81 -11.44
CA SER A 175 -3.08 2.81 -12.36
C SER A 175 -2.87 2.20 -13.74
N GLY A 176 -3.26 2.95 -14.77
CA GLY A 176 -3.08 2.58 -16.16
C GLY A 176 -2.02 3.34 -16.92
#